data_AF-A0A357LZ36-F1
#
_entry.id   AF-A0A357LZ36-F1
#
_cell.length_a   1.000
_cell.length_b   1.000
_cell.length_c   1.000
_cell.angle_alpha   90.00
_cell.angle_beta   90.00
_cell.angle_gamma   90.00
#
_symmetry.space_group_name_H-M   'P 1'
#
loop_
_entity.id
_entity.type
_entity.pdbx_description
1 polymer ?
#
loop_
_entity_poly.entity_id
_entity_poly.type
_entity_poly.pdbx_seq_one_letter_code
_entity_poly.pdbx_strand_id
1 'polypeptide(L)'
;MSLMESITARVIRLLVKPYLTGKVAVSKQRRHLNLLRFFPGPLGVQQEEVIIGGVPALKLTPAQSQGTMLYLHGGAYCAGSPASHKDMVARLARETRSTVWLIDYRLAPEHPYPAAQDDALAAYRALLSKGESPVVAGDSAGGGLSVSL
;
A
#
# COMPACT_ATOMS: atom_id res chain seq x y z
N MET A 1 19.38 1.01 21.06
CA MET A 1 19.07 0.81 19.64
C MET A 1 19.46 -0.59 19.24
N SER A 2 18.55 -1.37 18.70
CA SER A 2 18.87 -2.71 18.19
C SER A 2 19.71 -2.61 16.91
N LEU A 3 20.50 -3.65 16.62
CA LEU A 3 21.27 -3.74 15.37
C LEU A 3 20.38 -3.53 14.13
N MET A 4 19.15 -4.04 14.20
CA MET A 4 18.19 -3.94 13.11
C MET A 4 17.69 -2.51 12.87
N GLU A 5 17.45 -1.74 13.93
CA GLU A 5 17.10 -0.31 13.81
C GLU A 5 18.21 0.48 13.11
N SER A 6 19.47 0.20 13.47
CA SER A 6 20.63 0.90 12.92
C SER A 6 20.84 0.59 11.44
N ILE A 7 20.59 -0.67 11.03
CA ILE A 7 20.63 -1.09 9.62
C ILE A 7 19.50 -0.42 8.83
N THR A 8 18.25 -0.48 9.32
CA THR A 8 17.10 0.13 8.66
C THR A 8 17.27 1.63 8.49
N ALA A 9 17.74 2.34 9.53
CA ALA A 9 17.99 3.77 9.46
C ALA A 9 19.06 4.13 8.40
N ARG A 10 20.14 3.32 8.29
CA ARG A 10 21.17 3.52 7.25
C ARG A 10 20.62 3.26 5.86
N VAL A 11 19.82 2.21 5.66
CA VAL A 11 19.16 1.92 4.38
C VAL A 11 18.26 3.07 3.96
N ILE A 12 17.39 3.57 4.84
CA ILE A 12 16.51 4.71 4.54
C ILE A 12 17.33 5.95 4.19
N ARG A 13 18.37 6.26 4.98
CA ARG A 13 19.22 7.44 4.75
C ARG A 13 19.93 7.39 3.39
N LEU A 14 20.39 6.21 2.97
CA LEU A 14 21.18 6.05 1.76
C LEU A 14 20.34 5.82 0.50
N LEU A 15 19.25 5.06 0.62
CA LEU A 15 18.49 4.61 -0.54
C LEU A 15 17.18 5.38 -0.72
N VAL A 16 16.57 5.92 0.33
CA VAL A 16 15.23 6.55 0.23
C VAL A 16 15.33 8.08 0.24
N LYS A 17 15.99 8.66 1.25
CA LYS A 17 16.06 10.12 1.44
C LYS A 17 16.57 10.93 0.24
N PRO A 18 17.60 10.49 -0.52
CA PRO A 18 18.11 11.28 -1.65
C PRO A 18 17.08 11.46 -2.78
N TYR A 19 16.13 10.52 -2.90
CA TYR A 19 15.11 10.52 -3.94
C TYR A 19 13.82 11.20 -3.48
N LEU A 20 13.53 11.24 -2.18
CA LEU A 20 12.39 11.97 -1.61
C LEU A 20 12.70 13.45 -1.39
N THR A 21 13.00 14.18 -2.47
CA THR A 21 13.23 15.63 -2.44
C THR A 21 12.52 16.33 -3.59
N GLY A 22 12.14 17.60 -3.40
CA GLY A 22 11.52 18.40 -4.48
C GLY A 22 12.43 18.63 -5.70
N LYS A 23 13.70 18.21 -5.65
CA LYS A 23 14.67 18.32 -6.75
C LYS A 23 14.63 17.14 -7.72
N VAL A 24 13.98 16.04 -7.35
CA VAL A 24 13.87 14.84 -8.18
C VAL A 24 12.46 14.77 -8.76
N ALA A 25 12.33 14.61 -10.08
CA ALA A 25 11.03 14.48 -10.73
C ALA A 25 10.24 13.28 -10.16
N VAL A 26 8.93 13.45 -9.94
CA VAL A 26 8.04 12.45 -9.32
C VAL A 26 8.12 11.10 -10.05
N SER A 27 8.21 11.10 -11.38
CA SER A 27 8.37 9.88 -12.18
C SER A 27 9.64 9.09 -11.83
N LYS A 28 10.76 9.78 -11.56
CA LYS A 28 12.01 9.15 -11.09
C LYS A 28 11.87 8.65 -9.66
N GLN A 29 11.18 9.39 -8.79
CA GLN A 29 10.89 8.94 -7.42
C GLN A 29 10.08 7.64 -7.42
N ARG A 30 9.00 7.58 -8.22
CA ARG A 30 8.15 6.40 -8.41
C ARG A 30 8.96 5.19 -8.89
N ARG A 31 9.77 5.37 -9.94
CA ARG A 31 10.62 4.29 -10.47
C ARG A 31 11.58 3.78 -9.41
N HIS A 32 12.21 4.68 -8.66
CA HIS A 32 13.17 4.31 -7.62
C HIS A 32 12.50 3.53 -6.47
N LEU A 33 11.35 4.00 -5.98
CA LEU A 33 10.60 3.31 -4.92
C LEU A 33 10.09 1.94 -5.38
N ASN A 34 9.66 1.79 -6.63
CA ASN A 34 9.28 0.48 -7.19
C ASN A 34 10.44 -0.52 -7.29
N LEU A 35 11.69 -0.04 -7.34
CA LEU A 35 12.88 -0.90 -7.31
C LEU A 35 13.24 -1.35 -5.89
N LEU A 36 12.79 -0.62 -4.86
CA LEU A 36 12.96 -0.99 -3.45
C LEU A 36 11.93 -2.05 -3.02
N ARG A 37 11.86 -3.15 -3.76
CA ARG A 37 11.05 -4.31 -3.39
C ARG A 37 11.57 -4.91 -2.08
N PHE A 38 10.73 -4.90 -1.05
CA PHE A 38 11.08 -5.40 0.27
C PHE A 38 11.01 -6.93 0.32
N PHE A 39 12.09 -7.59 -0.12
CA PHE A 39 12.29 -9.05 -0.04
C PHE A 39 11.20 -9.87 -0.77
N PRO A 40 11.44 -11.15 -1.12
CA PRO A 40 10.36 -11.98 -1.63
C PRO A 40 9.21 -12.05 -0.60
N GLY A 41 7.97 -11.88 -1.05
CA GLY A 41 6.77 -12.09 -0.26
C GLY A 41 6.69 -13.52 0.32
N PRO A 42 5.84 -13.74 1.33
CA PRO A 42 5.69 -15.06 1.94
C PRO A 42 5.05 -16.05 0.97
N LEU A 43 5.43 -17.33 1.08
CA LEU A 43 4.71 -18.41 0.41
C LEU A 43 3.29 -18.54 0.97
N GLY A 44 2.36 -19.04 0.14
CA GLY A 44 0.99 -19.36 0.56
C GLY A 44 0.01 -18.17 0.59
N VAL A 45 0.37 -17.04 -0.02
CA VAL A 45 -0.54 -15.91 -0.24
C VAL A 45 -0.82 -15.81 -1.74
N GLN A 46 -2.07 -16.06 -2.13
CA GLN A 46 -2.54 -15.90 -3.51
C GLN A 46 -2.66 -14.42 -3.85
N GLN A 47 -2.29 -14.06 -5.08
CA GLN A 47 -2.34 -12.69 -5.59
C GLN A 47 -3.27 -12.65 -6.80
N GLU A 48 -4.23 -11.74 -6.80
CA GLU A 48 -5.19 -11.55 -7.88
C GLU A 48 -5.34 -10.06 -8.18
N GLU A 49 -5.15 -9.65 -9.45
CA GLU A 49 -5.47 -8.29 -9.88
C GLU A 49 -6.98 -8.17 -10.07
N VAL A 50 -7.58 -7.17 -9.42
CA VAL A 50 -9.03 -6.98 -9.36
C VAL A 50 -9.39 -5.49 -9.45
N ILE A 51 -10.67 -5.20 -9.60
CA ILE A 51 -11.22 -3.84 -9.48
C ILE A 51 -12.25 -3.83 -8.35
N ILE A 52 -12.15 -2.87 -7.44
CA ILE A 52 -13.07 -2.69 -6.30
C ILE A 52 -13.51 -1.23 -6.23
N GLY A 53 -14.82 -0.97 -6.29
CA GLY A 53 -15.35 0.40 -6.31
C GLY A 53 -14.86 1.24 -7.49
N GLY A 54 -14.52 0.60 -8.63
CA GLY A 54 -13.93 1.28 -9.79
C GLY A 54 -12.42 1.53 -9.68
N VAL A 55 -11.77 1.15 -8.57
CA VAL A 55 -10.34 1.33 -8.34
C VAL A 55 -9.59 0.01 -8.59
N PRO A 56 -8.52 0.00 -9.39
CA PRO A 56 -7.65 -1.17 -9.51
C PRO A 56 -7.05 -1.56 -8.15
N ALA A 57 -6.90 -2.85 -7.90
CA ALA A 57 -6.35 -3.36 -6.66
C ALA A 57 -5.65 -4.70 -6.86
N LEU A 58 -4.74 -5.00 -5.93
CA LEU A 58 -4.20 -6.34 -5.76
C LEU A 58 -4.87 -6.99 -4.54
N LYS A 59 -5.62 -8.06 -4.76
CA LYS A 59 -6.21 -8.87 -3.71
C LYS A 59 -5.21 -9.94 -3.26
N LEU A 60 -4.87 -9.92 -1.98
CA LEU A 60 -3.92 -10.83 -1.36
C LEU A 60 -4.69 -11.76 -0.41
N THR A 61 -4.77 -13.04 -0.75
CA THR A 61 -5.57 -14.02 0.00
C THR A 61 -4.67 -15.08 0.65
N PRO A 62 -4.55 -15.13 1.99
CA PRO A 62 -3.85 -16.20 2.69
C PRO A 62 -4.68 -17.49 2.66
N ALA A 63 -4.03 -18.66 2.87
CA ALA A 63 -4.69 -19.97 2.79
C ALA A 63 -5.91 -20.17 3.72
N GLN A 64 -5.98 -19.46 4.85
CA GLN A 64 -7.08 -19.54 5.82
C GLN A 64 -7.49 -18.13 6.26
N SER A 65 -8.09 -17.38 5.34
CA SER A 65 -8.58 -16.03 5.65
C SER A 65 -9.75 -16.07 6.64
N GLN A 66 -9.73 -15.16 7.61
CA GLN A 66 -10.69 -15.01 8.70
C GLN A 66 -11.26 -13.58 8.78
N GLY A 67 -10.82 -12.69 7.90
CA GLY A 67 -11.25 -11.30 7.89
C GLY A 67 -10.83 -10.58 6.60
N THR A 68 -11.23 -9.32 6.50
CA THR A 68 -10.97 -8.49 5.33
C THR A 68 -10.26 -7.21 5.77
N MET A 69 -9.31 -6.75 4.95
CA MET A 69 -8.56 -5.53 5.18
C MET A 69 -8.52 -4.69 3.90
N LEU A 70 -8.80 -3.40 4.01
CA LEU A 70 -8.49 -2.42 2.97
C LEU A 70 -7.13 -1.80 3.30
N TYR A 71 -6.14 -1.99 2.43
CA TYR A 71 -4.80 -1.46 2.64
C TYR A 71 -4.51 -0.29 1.70
N LEU A 72 -4.07 0.81 2.29
CA LEU A 72 -3.75 2.07 1.62
C LEU A 72 -2.23 2.26 1.68
N HIS A 73 -1.55 2.13 0.56
CA HIS A 73 -0.08 2.21 0.52
C HIS A 73 0.44 3.62 0.83
N GLY A 74 1.66 3.73 1.36
CA GLY A 74 2.38 4.98 1.51
C GLY A 74 2.99 5.52 0.21
N GLY A 75 3.69 6.66 0.32
CA GLY A 75 4.35 7.32 -0.81
C GLY A 75 3.97 8.78 -1.01
N ALA A 76 3.63 9.49 0.07
CA ALA A 76 3.35 10.93 0.07
C ALA A 76 2.25 11.36 -0.92
N TYR A 77 1.29 10.47 -1.20
CA TYR A 77 0.24 10.65 -2.23
C TYR A 77 0.76 10.86 -3.66
N CYS A 78 2.06 10.78 -3.87
CA CYS A 78 2.70 11.06 -5.17
C CYS A 78 3.41 9.84 -5.75
N ALA A 79 3.65 8.82 -4.94
CA ALA A 79 4.33 7.59 -5.30
C ALA A 79 3.80 6.40 -4.48
N GLY A 80 4.44 5.25 -4.63
CA GLY A 80 3.90 3.98 -4.16
C GLY A 80 3.02 3.33 -5.21
N SER A 81 2.67 2.07 -4.94
CA SER A 81 1.83 1.22 -5.80
C SER A 81 1.60 -0.11 -5.08
N PRO A 82 0.62 -0.91 -5.49
CA PRO A 82 0.52 -2.30 -5.06
C PRO A 82 1.82 -3.08 -5.31
N ALA A 83 2.50 -2.84 -6.44
CA ALA A 83 3.74 -3.55 -6.79
C ALA A 83 4.92 -3.28 -5.85
N SER A 84 5.00 -2.08 -5.27
CA SER A 84 6.04 -1.71 -4.29
C SER A 84 5.75 -2.22 -2.88
N HIS A 85 4.47 -2.38 -2.53
CA HIS A 85 4.05 -2.74 -1.17
C HIS A 85 3.63 -4.21 -1.03
N LYS A 86 3.35 -4.92 -2.13
CA LYS A 86 2.75 -6.27 -2.08
C LYS A 86 3.49 -7.28 -1.21
N ASP A 87 4.82 -7.26 -1.16
CA ASP A 87 5.58 -8.25 -0.39
C ASP A 87 5.42 -8.00 1.12
N MET A 88 5.43 -6.73 1.54
CA MET A 88 5.12 -6.33 2.92
C MET A 88 3.66 -6.64 3.26
N VAL A 89 2.73 -6.27 2.39
CA VAL A 89 1.29 -6.44 2.63
C VAL A 89 0.88 -7.92 2.59
N ALA A 90 1.56 -8.76 1.79
CA ALA A 90 1.35 -10.21 1.81
C ALA A 90 1.81 -10.83 3.13
N ARG A 91 2.90 -10.34 3.74
CA ARG A 91 3.29 -10.74 5.11
C ARG A 91 2.18 -10.35 6.09
N LEU A 92 1.68 -9.13 6.00
CA LEU A 92 0.57 -8.68 6.83
C LEU A 92 -0.67 -9.56 6.65
N ALA A 93 -1.06 -9.88 5.42
CA ALA A 93 -2.18 -10.77 5.10
C ALA A 93 -2.02 -12.14 5.78
N ARG A 94 -0.83 -12.73 5.72
CA ARG A 94 -0.53 -14.02 6.36
C ARG A 94 -0.58 -13.95 7.89
N GLU A 95 0.10 -12.99 8.49
CA GLU A 95 0.18 -12.88 9.95
C GLU A 95 -1.17 -12.50 10.59
N THR A 96 -1.98 -11.70 9.90
CA THR A 96 -3.32 -11.28 10.37
C THR A 96 -4.44 -12.21 9.92
N ARG A 97 -4.14 -13.24 9.11
CA ARG A 97 -5.12 -14.12 8.46
C ARG A 97 -6.26 -13.33 7.80
N SER A 98 -5.92 -12.24 7.12
CA SER A 98 -6.91 -11.37 6.47
C SER A 98 -6.70 -11.35 4.96
N THR A 99 -7.80 -11.37 4.22
CA THR A 99 -7.81 -11.04 2.79
C THR A 99 -7.58 -9.55 2.67
N VAL A 100 -6.48 -9.14 2.03
CA VAL A 100 -6.12 -7.73 1.91
C VAL A 100 -6.42 -7.21 0.52
N TRP A 101 -7.15 -6.10 0.43
CA TRP A 101 -7.40 -5.32 -0.77
C TRP A 101 -6.42 -4.16 -0.81
N LEU A 102 -5.31 -4.33 -1.52
CA LEU A 102 -4.28 -3.30 -1.70
C LEU A 102 -4.62 -2.47 -2.95
N ILE A 103 -5.28 -1.33 -2.76
CA ILE A 103 -5.78 -0.51 -3.87
C ILE A 103 -4.67 0.36 -4.49
N ASP A 104 -4.78 0.61 -5.79
CA ASP A 104 -3.92 1.51 -6.57
C ASP A 104 -4.64 2.86 -6.74
N TYR A 105 -4.75 3.60 -5.64
CA TYR A 105 -5.46 4.88 -5.63
C TYR A 105 -4.72 5.94 -6.47
N ARG A 106 -5.47 6.87 -7.05
CA ARG A 106 -4.93 7.95 -7.89
C ARG A 106 -3.91 8.82 -7.15
N LEU A 107 -2.79 9.12 -7.83
CA LEU A 107 -1.66 9.86 -7.26
C LEU A 107 -1.56 11.29 -7.81
N ALA A 108 -1.08 12.19 -6.95
CA ALA A 108 -0.61 13.51 -7.35
C ALA A 108 0.75 13.41 -8.07
N PRO A 109 1.10 14.37 -8.94
CA PRO A 109 0.35 15.59 -9.28
C PRO A 109 -0.77 15.39 -10.31
N GLU A 110 -0.85 14.25 -11.00
CA GLU A 110 -1.84 14.00 -12.05
C GLU A 110 -3.27 14.04 -11.52
N HIS A 111 -3.45 13.57 -10.29
CA HIS A 111 -4.72 13.57 -9.57
C HIS A 111 -4.50 14.14 -8.16
N PRO A 112 -4.59 15.46 -7.98
CA PRO A 112 -4.42 16.08 -6.67
C PRO A 112 -5.57 15.70 -5.72
N TYR A 113 -5.44 16.12 -4.45
CA TYR A 113 -6.52 16.02 -3.48
C TYR A 113 -7.84 16.58 -4.07
N PRO A 114 -9.00 15.88 -3.91
CA PRO A 114 -9.25 14.72 -3.04
C PRO A 114 -9.18 13.33 -3.72
N ALA A 115 -8.56 13.18 -4.90
CA ALA A 115 -8.70 11.96 -5.71
C ALA A 115 -8.38 10.64 -4.97
N ALA A 116 -7.31 10.60 -4.18
CA ALA A 116 -6.96 9.41 -3.38
C ALA A 116 -8.01 9.09 -2.31
N GLN A 117 -8.63 10.11 -1.70
CA GLN A 117 -9.69 9.95 -0.70
C GLN A 117 -10.96 9.42 -1.33
N ASP A 118 -11.33 9.93 -2.50
CA ASP A 118 -12.49 9.45 -3.26
C ASP A 118 -12.33 7.97 -3.62
N ASP A 119 -11.14 7.57 -4.09
CA ASP A 119 -10.84 6.18 -4.46
C ASP A 119 -10.87 5.25 -3.23
N ALA A 120 -10.26 5.67 -2.12
CA ALA A 120 -10.26 4.89 -0.88
C ALA A 120 -11.69 4.71 -0.34
N LEU A 121 -12.51 5.75 -0.37
CA LEU A 121 -13.91 5.70 0.06
C LEU A 121 -14.76 4.84 -0.88
N ALA A 122 -14.53 4.90 -2.19
CA ALA A 122 -15.21 4.08 -3.17
C ALA A 122 -14.90 2.58 -2.96
N ALA A 123 -13.63 2.24 -2.76
CA ALA A 123 -13.21 0.88 -2.44
C ALA A 123 -13.82 0.39 -1.11
N TYR A 124 -13.77 1.22 -0.06
CA TYR A 124 -14.34 0.90 1.25
C TYR A 124 -15.85 0.60 1.16
N ARG A 125 -16.62 1.49 0.51
CA ARG A 125 -18.07 1.30 0.31
C ARG A 125 -18.38 0.07 -0.53
N ALA A 126 -17.57 -0.21 -1.55
CA ALA A 126 -17.74 -1.41 -2.36
C ALA A 126 -17.50 -2.69 -1.55
N LEU A 127 -16.56 -2.70 -0.60
CA LEU A 127 -16.39 -3.82 0.33
C LEU A 127 -17.59 -3.98 1.25
N LEU A 128 -18.07 -2.89 1.87
CA LEU A 128 -19.29 -2.93 2.70
C LEU A 128 -20.50 -3.47 1.92
N SER A 129 -20.66 -3.08 0.65
CA SER A 129 -21.76 -3.57 -0.20
C SER A 129 -21.70 -5.07 -0.50
N LYS A 130 -20.51 -5.68 -0.36
CA LYS A 130 -20.32 -7.14 -0.48
C LYS A 130 -20.59 -7.88 0.83
N GLY A 131 -20.98 -7.17 1.89
CA GLY A 131 -21.16 -7.74 3.24
C GLY A 131 -19.85 -7.89 4.02
N GLU A 132 -18.74 -7.35 3.51
CA GLU A 132 -17.46 -7.35 4.22
C GLU A 132 -17.44 -6.28 5.31
N SER A 133 -16.68 -6.50 6.38
CA SER A 133 -16.39 -5.49 7.41
C SER A 133 -14.88 -5.24 7.48
N PRO A 134 -14.33 -4.44 6.56
CA PRO A 134 -12.88 -4.33 6.42
C PRO A 134 -12.24 -3.52 7.55
N VAL A 135 -11.16 -4.04 8.11
CA VAL A 135 -10.19 -3.20 8.84
C VAL A 135 -9.49 -2.30 7.84
N VAL A 136 -9.41 -1.00 8.12
CA VAL A 136 -8.66 -0.05 7.28
C VAL A 136 -7.25 0.08 7.85
N ALA A 137 -6.24 -0.11 6.99
CA ALA A 137 -4.84 0.00 7.37
C ALA A 137 -4.04 0.73 6.29
N GLY A 138 -2.93 1.35 6.69
CA GLY A 138 -2.01 1.97 5.74
C GLY A 138 -0.77 2.51 6.44
N ASP A 139 0.27 2.80 5.65
CA ASP A 139 1.53 3.34 6.13
C ASP A 139 1.75 4.77 5.64
N SER A 140 2.41 5.61 6.45
CA SER A 140 2.76 6.99 6.08
C SER A 140 1.54 7.77 5.54
N ALA A 141 1.57 8.22 4.28
CA ALA A 141 0.44 8.86 3.60
C ALA A 141 -0.81 7.97 3.59
N GLY A 142 -0.68 6.67 3.36
CA GLY A 142 -1.79 5.73 3.44
C GLY A 142 -2.34 5.55 4.85
N GLY A 143 -1.50 5.74 5.89
CA GLY A 143 -1.96 5.82 7.27
C GLY A 143 -2.81 7.07 7.53
N GLY A 144 -2.37 8.22 6.99
CA GLY A 144 -3.19 9.44 7.01
C GLY A 144 -4.51 9.26 6.27
N LEU A 145 -4.47 8.62 5.10
CA LEU A 145 -5.66 8.32 4.30
C LEU A 145 -6.63 7.39 5.07
N SER A 146 -6.10 6.40 5.79
CA SER A 146 -6.88 5.47 6.61
C SER A 146 -7.71 6.18 7.68
N VAL A 147 -7.14 7.21 8.32
CA VAL A 147 -7.81 8.00 9.37
C VAL A 147 -8.83 8.98 8.77
N SER A 148 -8.71 9.31 7.48
CA SER A 148 -9.60 10.25 6.79
C SER A 148 -10.87 9.64 6.21
N LEU A 149 -11.03 8.31 6.33
CA LEU A 149 -12.23 7.56 5.93
C LEU A 149 -13.25 7.48 7.07
#